data_AF-A0A3D1BA04-F1
#
_entry.id   AF-A0A3D1BA04-F1
#
_cell.length_a   1.000
_cell.length_b   1.000
_cell.length_c   1.000
_cell.angle_alpha   90.00
_cell.angle_beta   90.00
_cell.angle_gamma   90.00
#
_symmetry.space_group_name_H-M   'P 1'
#
loop_
_entity.id
_entity.type
_entity.pdbx_description
1 polymer ?
#
loop_
_entity_poly.entity_id
_entity_poly.type
_entity_poly.pdbx_seq_one_letter_code
_entity_poly.pdbx_strand_id
1 'polypeptide(L)' 'MDIDLLTNIFYAMIRTGTPLLLVALGELVCEKSGVLNLGQEGMMLFGAVAGFIAAFAT' A
#
# COMPACT_ATOMS: atom_id res chain seq x y z
N MET A 1 -22.27 7.04 -16.55
CA MET A 1 -21.15 6.97 -15.59
C MET A 1 -20.47 8.32 -15.66
N ASP A 2 -20.54 9.10 -14.58
CA ASP A 2 -20.05 10.48 -14.59
C ASP A 2 -18.52 10.51 -14.69
N ILE A 3 -18.01 11.49 -15.44
CA ILE A 3 -16.55 11.67 -15.66
C ILE A 3 -15.83 11.94 -14.32
N ASP A 4 -16.51 12.58 -13.37
CA ASP A 4 -15.99 12.85 -12.02
C ASP A 4 -15.82 11.56 -11.22
N LEU A 5 -16.77 10.63 -11.33
CA LEU A 5 -16.68 9.32 -10.69
C LEU A 5 -15.47 8.55 -11.23
N LEU A 6 -15.27 8.55 -12.56
CA LEU A 6 -14.14 7.88 -13.18
C LEU A 6 -12.80 8.50 -12.73
N THR A 7 -12.74 9.82 -12.66
CA THR A 7 -11.56 10.57 -12.18
C THR A 7 -11.21 10.22 -10.74
N ASN A 8 -12.21 10.20 -9.85
CA ASN A 8 -12.00 9.86 -8.44
C ASN A 8 -11.50 8.42 -8.24
N ILE A 9 -12.01 7.47 -9.03
CA ILE A 9 -11.55 6.08 -8.98
C ILE A 9 -10.09 5.96 -9.41
N PHE A 10 -9.70 6.56 -10.53
CA PHE A 10 -8.31 6.51 -10.99
C PHE A 10 -7.35 7.21 -10.01
N TYR A 11 -7.78 8.32 -9.42
CA TYR A 11 -7.00 9.01 -8.40
C TYR A 11 -6.77 8.11 -7.16
N ALA A 12 -7.84 7.48 -6.65
CA ALA A 12 -7.74 6.56 -5.51
C ALA A 12 -6.90 5.32 -5.84
N MET A 13 -7.00 4.80 -7.06
CA MET A 13 -6.22 3.66 -7.54
C MET A 13 -4.72 3.96 -7.52
N ILE A 14 -4.28 5.10 -8.06
CA ILE A 14 -2.86 5.45 -8.08
C ILE A 14 -2.37 5.70 -6.65
N ARG A 15 -3.09 6.52 -5.89
CA ARG A 15 -2.71 6.89 -4.52
C ARG A 15 -2.53 5.67 -3.60
N THR A 16 -3.43 4.70 -3.70
CA THR A 16 -3.43 3.51 -2.82
C THR A 16 -2.63 2.35 -3.42
N GLY A 17 -2.66 2.19 -4.74
CA GLY A 17 -2.02 1.08 -5.46
C GLY A 17 -0.51 1.22 -5.59
N THR A 18 0.03 2.44 -5.73
CA THR A 18 1.49 2.65 -5.82
C THR A 18 2.27 2.08 -4.62
N PRO A 19 1.93 2.38 -3.35
CA PRO A 19 2.65 1.79 -2.22
C PRO A 19 2.48 0.26 -2.14
N LEU A 20 1.31 -0.28 -2.50
CA LEU A 20 1.07 -1.72 -2.59
C LEU A 20 1.98 -2.40 -3.62
N LEU A 21 2.14 -1.80 -4.80
CA LEU A 21 3.04 -2.31 -5.84
C LEU A 21 4.50 -2.33 -5.38
N LEU A 22 4.94 -1.31 -4.65
CA LEU A 22 6.30 -1.27 -4.10
C LEU A 22 6.54 -2.39 -3.08
N VAL A 23 5.56 -2.69 -2.23
CA VAL A 23 5.65 -3.81 -1.29
C VAL A 23 5.74 -5.14 -2.04
N ALA A 24 4.85 -5.38 -3.01
CA ALA A 24 4.84 -6.61 -3.78
C ALA A 24 6.13 -6.83 -4.59
N LEU A 25 6.72 -5.76 -5.16
CA LEU A 25 8.01 -5.84 -5.84
C LEU A 25 9.15 -6.19 -4.87
N GLY A 26 9.14 -5.60 -3.66
CA GLY A 26 10.12 -5.92 -2.62
C GLY A 26 10.02 -7.36 -2.13
N GLU A 27 8.80 -7.87 -1.96
CA GLU A 27 8.52 -9.27 -1.63
C GLU A 27 9.08 -10.21 -2.70
N LEU A 28 8.75 -9.95 -3.97
CA LEU A 28 9.22 -10.76 -5.10
C LEU A 28 10.75 -10.85 -5.10
N VAL A 29 11.45 -9.73 -4.87
CA VAL A 29 12.92 -9.73 -4.77
C VAL A 29 13.41 -10.57 -3.58
N CYS A 30 12.77 -10.43 -2.41
CA CYS A 30 13.12 -11.20 -1.21
C CYS A 30 12.92 -12.71 -1.42
N GLU A 31 11.77 -13.14 -1.94
CA GLU A 31 11.51 -14.54 -2.28
C GLU A 31 12.54 -15.11 -3.25
N LYS A 32 12.89 -14.34 -4.30
CA LYS A 32 13.91 -14.76 -5.28
C LYS A 32 15.32 -14.84 -4.68
N SER A 33 15.60 -14.13 -3.61
CA SER A 33 16.85 -14.22 -2.84
C SER A 33 16.88 -15.37 -1.83
N GLY A 34 15.76 -16.11 -1.69
CA GLY A 34 15.63 -17.20 -0.71
C GLY A 34 15.29 -16.72 0.70
N VAL A 35 14.93 -15.44 0.88
CA VAL A 35 14.53 -14.86 2.16
C VAL A 35 13.04 -14.56 2.10
N LEU A 36 12.22 -15.39 2.75
CA LEU A 36 10.79 -15.16 2.85
C LEU A 36 10.49 -14.18 3.99
N ASN A 37 9.95 -13.01 3.69
CA ASN A 37 9.59 -12.02 4.71
C ASN A 37 8.13 -12.18 5.18
N LEU A 38 7.91 -13.14 6.08
CA LEU A 38 6.60 -13.36 6.72
C LEU A 38 6.12 -12.17 7.57
N GLY A 39 7.01 -11.24 7.93
CA GLY A 39 6.67 -10.06 8.72
C GLY A 39 6.06 -8.92 7.90
N GLN A 40 6.05 -9.01 6.57
CA GLN A 40 5.62 -7.92 5.68
C GLN A 40 4.15 -7.50 5.89
N GLU A 41 3.25 -8.45 6.17
CA GLU A 41 1.84 -8.16 6.45
C GLU A 41 1.72 -7.30 7.71
N GLY A 42 2.53 -7.61 8.72
CA GLY A 42 2.64 -6.82 9.95
C GLY A 42 3.18 -5.41 9.70
N MET A 43 4.18 -5.27 8.82
CA MET A 43 4.72 -3.95 8.44
C MET A 43 3.67 -3.09 7.74
N MET A 44 2.85 -3.68 6.86
CA MET A 44 1.73 -2.98 6.21
C MET A 44 0.65 -2.56 7.21
N LEU A 45 0.24 -3.45 8.11
CA LEU A 45 -0.74 -3.15 9.16
C LEU A 45 -0.24 -2.05 10.10
N PHE A 46 1.03 -2.11 10.49
CA PHE A 46 1.64 -1.07 11.32
C PHE A 46 1.62 0.30 10.64
N GLY A 47 1.98 0.35 9.35
CA GLY A 47 1.89 1.56 8.55
C GLY A 47 0.47 2.13 8.45
N ALA A 48 -0.53 1.26 8.29
CA ALA A 48 -1.95 1.66 8.26
C ALA A 48 -2.40 2.27 9.60
N VAL A 49 -2.05 1.65 10.73
CA VAL A 49 -2.35 2.17 12.07
C VAL A 49 -1.64 3.49 12.32
N ALA A 50 -0.35 3.59 11.99
CA ALA A 50 0.42 4.83 12.14
C ALA A 50 -0.17 5.98 11.30
N GLY A 51 -0.57 5.70 10.05
CA GLY A 51 -1.22 6.67 9.18
C GLY A 51 -2.57 7.15 9.72
N PHE A 52 -3.38 6.24 10.28
CA PHE A 52 -4.63 6.61 10.94
C PHE A 52 -4.38 7.50 12.16
N ILE A 53 -3.44 7.15 13.03
CA ILE A 53 -3.08 7.94 14.21
C ILE A 53 -2.61 9.34 13.79
N ALA A 54 -1.76 9.45 12.78
CA ALA A 54 -1.27 10.73 12.28
C ALA A 54 -2.40 11.61 11.73
N ALA A 55 -3.33 11.03 10.96
CA ALA A 55 -4.50 11.72 10.43
C ALA A 55 -5.54 12.07 11.50
N PHE A 56 -5.57 11.35 12.62
CA PHE A 56 -6.41 11.69 13.77
C PHE A 56 -5.80 12.81 14.61
N ALA A 57 -4.46 12.83 14.73
CA ALA A 57 -3.74 13.79 15.55
C ALA A 57 -3.51 15.15 14.88
N THR A 58 -3.81 15.30 13.58
CA THR A 58 -3.67 16.52 12.78
C THR A 58 -4.99 16.86 12.10
#